data_AF-A0A2H6FIZ5-F1
#
_entry.id   AF-A0A2H6FIZ5-F1
#
_cell.length_a   1.000
_cell.length_b   1.000
_cell.length_c   1.000
_cell.angle_alpha   90.00
_cell.angle_beta   90.00
_cell.angle_gamma   90.00
#
_symmetry.space_group_name_H-M   'P 1'
#
loop_
_entity.id
_entity.type
_entity.pdbx_description
1 polymer ?
#
loop_
_entity_poly.entity_id
_entity_poly.type
_entity_poly.pdbx_seq_one_letter_code
_entity_poly.pdbx_strand_id
1 'polypeptide(L)' 'MVEEHEKLVKTTVYLEEEVLEALEESAEKYSEETGRKWSRGAVVRLALSEFFARRGKIL' A
#
# COMPACT_ATOMS: atom_id res chain seq x y z
N MET A 1 -27.08 0.96 -2.72
CA MET A 1 -26.33 0.44 -1.57
C MET A 1 -25.04 1.23 -1.55
N VAL A 2 -24.89 2.18 -0.62
CA VAL A 2 -23.65 2.94 -0.49
C VAL A 2 -22.67 1.99 0.18
N GLU A 3 -21.67 1.52 -0.56
CA GLU A 3 -20.52 0.86 0.05
C GLU A 3 -19.91 1.88 1.01
N GLU A 4 -20.09 1.67 2.32
CA GLU A 4 -19.32 2.39 3.34
C GLU A 4 -17.87 1.95 3.20
N HIS A 5 -17.16 2.50 2.20
CA HIS A 5 -15.71 2.44 2.21
C HIS A 5 -15.26 3.17 3.47
N GLU A 6 -14.69 2.42 4.42
CA GLU A 6 -14.07 2.99 5.61
C GLU A 6 -13.19 4.17 5.21
N LYS A 7 -13.42 5.32 5.85
CA LYS A 7 -12.74 6.55 5.50
C LYS A 7 -11.25 6.38 5.76
N LEU A 8 -10.44 6.56 4.72
CA LEU A 8 -8.98 6.52 4.86
C LEU A 8 -8.52 7.60 5.85
N VAL A 9 -7.73 7.19 6.83
CA VAL A 9 -7.11 8.07 7.82
C VAL A 9 -5.69 8.41 7.33
N LYS A 10 -5.34 9.70 7.35
CA LYS A 10 -3.98 10.15 7.00
C LYS A 10 -3.02 9.75 8.12
N THR A 11 -2.00 8.98 7.77
CA THR A 11 -0.91 8.57 8.67
C THR A 11 0.43 8.97 8.05
N THR A 12 1.38 9.36 8.90
CA THR A 12 2.77 9.61 8.52
C THR A 12 3.64 8.50 9.10
N VAL A 13 4.53 7.94 8.28
CA VAL A 13 5.54 6.97 8.70
C VAL A 13 6.92 7.50 8.33
N TYR A 14 7.91 7.19 9.16
CA TYR A 14 9.32 7.44 8.88
C TYR A 14 9.96 6.11 8.50
N LEU A 15 10.69 6.10 7.39
CA LEU A 15 11.35 4.94 6.81
C LEU A 15 12.73 5.38 6.31
N GLU A 16 13.65 4.42 6.22
CA GLU A 16 14.95 4.60 5.61
C GLU A 16 14.81 4.99 4.12
N GLU A 17 15.78 5.73 3.60
CA GLU A 17 15.76 6.24 2.22
C GLU A 17 15.69 5.09 1.20
N GLU A 18 16.49 4.04 1.39
CA GLU A 18 16.47 2.83 0.56
C GLU A 18 15.08 2.15 0.51
N VAL A 19 14.31 2.25 1.60
CA VAL A 19 12.94 1.72 1.65
C VAL A 19 12.00 2.62 0.84
N LEU A 20 12.17 3.94 0.90
CA LEU A 20 11.37 4.87 0.08
C LEU A 20 11.62 4.68 -1.41
N GLU A 21 12.86 4.43 -1.81
CA GLU A 21 13.24 4.09 -3.19
C GLU A 21 12.58 2.78 -3.63
N ALA A 22 12.72 1.72 -2.83
CA ALA A 22 12.08 0.43 -3.12
C ALA A 22 10.55 0.51 -3.23
N LEU A 23 9.91 1.37 -2.43
CA LEU A 23 8.47 1.63 -2.51
C LEU A 23 8.08 2.37 -3.79
N GLU A 24 8.91 3.30 -4.27
CA GLU A 24 8.67 4.01 -5.53
C GLU A 24 8.82 3.05 -6.73
N GLU A 25 9.93 2.29 -6.79
CA GLU A 25 10.13 1.29 -7.85
C GLU A 25 8.99 0.26 -7.91
N SER A 26 8.54 -0.20 -6.74
CA SER A 26 7.42 -1.14 -6.67
C SER A 26 6.11 -0.51 -7.16
N ALA A 27 5.88 0.77 -6.85
CA ALA A 27 4.71 1.49 -7.33
C ALA A 27 4.75 1.67 -8.86
N GLU A 28 5.92 1.96 -9.44
CA GLU A 28 6.08 2.03 -10.89
C GLU A 28 5.78 0.68 -11.55
N LYS A 29 6.41 -0.40 -11.08
CA LYS A 29 6.17 -1.77 -11.59
C LYS A 29 4.69 -2.17 -11.51
N TYR A 30 4.04 -2.00 -10.36
CA TYR A 30 2.62 -2.30 -10.26
C TYR A 30 1.76 -1.40 -11.13
N SER A 31 2.19 -0.17 -11.40
CA SER A 31 1.47 0.71 -12.31
C SER A 31 1.48 0.20 -13.74
N GLU A 32 2.63 -0.30 -14.19
CA GLU A 32 2.79 -0.94 -15.50
C GLU A 32 1.96 -2.24 -15.59
N GLU A 33 2.09 -3.12 -14.60
CA GLU A 33 1.44 -4.44 -14.59
C GLU A 33 -0.09 -4.36 -14.54
N THR A 34 -0.63 -3.43 -13.77
CA THR A 34 -2.08 -3.31 -13.54
C THR A 34 -2.76 -2.30 -14.47
N GLY A 35 -1.98 -1.50 -15.21
CA GLY A 35 -2.49 -0.40 -16.02
C GLY A 35 -3.17 0.72 -15.21
N ARG A 36 -2.91 0.80 -13.90
CA ARG A 36 -3.48 1.80 -12.98
C ARG A 36 -2.37 2.55 -12.28
N LYS A 37 -2.59 3.80 -11.89
CA LYS A 37 -1.58 4.53 -11.11
C LYS A 37 -1.48 3.97 -9.69
N TRP A 38 -0.29 3.52 -9.30
CA TRP A 38 0.04 3.18 -7.92
C TRP A 38 0.85 4.31 -7.25
N SER A 39 0.86 4.28 -5.93
CA SER A 39 1.63 5.21 -5.10
C SER A 39 2.37 4.42 -4.03
N ARG A 40 3.44 5.00 -3.46
CA ARG A 40 4.11 4.45 -2.28
C ARG A 40 3.13 4.04 -1.17
N GLY A 41 2.11 4.87 -0.91
CA GLY A 41 1.08 4.55 0.09
C GLY A 41 0.22 3.34 -0.26
N ALA A 42 -0.07 3.11 -1.54
CA ALA A 42 -0.77 1.92 -1.98
C ALA A 42 0.09 0.65 -1.80
N VAL A 43 1.39 0.75 -2.08
CA VAL A 43 2.35 -0.34 -1.83
C VAL A 43 2.48 -0.64 -0.34
N VAL A 44 2.60 0.38 0.51
CA VAL A 44 2.61 0.21 1.98
C VAL A 44 1.33 -0.47 2.46
N ARG A 45 0.16 -0.05 1.96
CA ARG A 45 -1.11 -0.68 2.32
C ARG A 45 -1.16 -2.16 1.89
N LEU A 46 -0.72 -2.48 0.68
CA LEU A 46 -0.66 -3.86 0.19
C LEU A 46 0.25 -4.72 1.10
N ALA A 47 1.45 -4.22 1.42
CA ALA A 47 2.37 -4.91 2.30
C ALA A 47 1.80 -5.15 3.70
N LEU A 48 1.08 -4.16 4.27
CA LEU A 48 0.38 -4.31 5.54
C LEU A 48 -0.75 -5.33 5.46
N SER A 49 -1.57 -5.31 4.41
CA SER A 49 -2.61 -6.31 4.17
C SER A 49 -2.03 -7.72 4.12
N GLU A 50 -0.93 -7.93 3.39
CA GLU A 50 -0.25 -9.22 3.35
C GLU A 50 0.29 -9.65 4.71
N PHE A 51 0.94 -8.72 5.44
CA PHE A 51 1.49 -8.98 6.76
C PHE A 51 0.41 -9.42 7.75
N PHE A 52 -0.75 -8.74 7.77
CA PHE A 52 -1.85 -9.06 8.67
C PHE A 52 -2.58 -10.35 8.26
N ALA A 53 -2.84 -10.53 6.96
CA ALA A 53 -3.45 -11.76 6.43
C ALA A 53 -2.67 -13.01 6.83
N ARG A 54 -1.33 -12.98 6.72
CA ARG A 54 -0.45 -14.10 7.15
C ARG A 54 -0.54 -14.41 8.65
N ARG A 55 -0.96 -13.46 9.49
CA ARG A 55 -1.11 -13.62 10.94
C ARG A 55 -2.53 -13.95 11.38
N GLY A 56 -3.44 -14.23 10.44
CA GLY A 56 -4.85 -14.51 10.74
C GLY A 56 -5.61 -13.31 11.29
N LYS A 57 -5.04 -12.10 11.20
CA LYS A 57 -5.73 -10.84 11.49
C LYS A 57 -6.20 -10.29 10.16
N ILE A 58 -7.50 -10.26 9.91
CA ILE A 58 -8.01 -9.70 8.65
C ILE A 58 -8.10 -8.17 8.78
N LEU A 59 -7.58 -7.48 7.75
CA LEU A 59 -8.02 -6.16 7.31
C LEU A 59 -8.96 -6.35 6.11
#